data_AF-A0A7W4W406-F1
#
_entry.id   AF-A0A7W4W406-F1
#
_cell.length_a   1.000
_cell.length_b   1.000
_cell.length_c   1.000
_cell.angle_alpha   90.00
_cell.angle_beta   90.00
_cell.angle_gamma   90.00
#
_symmetry.space_group_name_H-M   'P 1'
#
loop_
_entity.id
_entity.type
_entity.pdbx_description
1 polymer ?
#
loop_
_entity_poly.entity_id
_entity_poly.type
_entity_poly.pdbx_seq_one_letter_code
_entity_poly.pdbx_strand_id
1 'polypeptide(L)'
;MFRSLCLALLILAGANPAFAGCTLSIFKESPAVPDARSATLDEMKQAVVSIQQYIHSAEKVLETCDHINTFTHNIYVGRLKALADDINRESDIFSTLATSDSLASS
;
A
#
# COMPACT_ATOMS: atom_id res chain seq x y z
N MET A 1 -6.71 -19.48 61.53
CA MET A 1 -5.78 -18.63 60.73
C MET A 1 -4.87 -19.62 60.03
N PHE A 2 -5.02 -19.88 58.73
CA PHE A 2 -4.31 -19.17 57.66
C PHE A 2 -5.20 -19.10 56.42
N ARG A 3 -5.51 -17.87 56.02
CA ARG A 3 -6.31 -17.53 54.86
C ARG A 3 -5.45 -17.66 53.60
N SER A 4 -5.93 -18.48 52.66
CA SER A 4 -6.12 -18.12 51.25
C SER A 4 -5.10 -17.12 50.68
N LEU A 5 -3.99 -17.60 50.13
CA LEU A 5 -3.00 -16.76 49.46
C LEU A 5 -2.25 -17.52 48.35
N CYS A 6 -2.99 -18.24 47.48
CA CYS A 6 -2.38 -18.90 46.32
C CYS A 6 -3.08 -18.65 44.97
N LEU A 7 -4.15 -17.85 44.91
CA LEU A 7 -4.91 -17.66 43.65
C LEU A 7 -4.74 -16.31 42.96
N ALA A 8 -3.83 -15.43 43.41
CA ALA A 8 -3.70 -14.09 42.82
C ALA A 8 -2.67 -14.00 41.66
N LEU A 9 -1.90 -15.05 41.37
CA LEU A 9 -0.78 -14.96 40.41
C LEU A 9 -1.06 -15.54 39.02
N LEU A 10 -2.27 -16.05 38.75
CA LEU A 10 -2.60 -16.65 37.44
C LEU A 10 -3.30 -15.69 36.46
N ILE A 11 -3.53 -14.42 36.82
CA ILE A 11 -4.23 -13.45 35.94
C ILE A 11 -3.25 -12.66 35.06
N LEU A 12 -1.93 -12.85 35.20
CA LEU A 12 -0.93 -12.17 34.37
C LEU A 12 -0.37 -13.01 33.21
N ALA A 13 -0.94 -14.18 32.92
CA ALA A 13 -0.58 -14.97 31.73
C ALA A 13 -1.49 -14.67 30.52
N GLY A 14 -2.50 -13.81 30.69
CA GLY A 14 -3.40 -13.34 29.63
C GLY A 14 -2.94 -12.04 28.95
N ALA A 15 -1.68 -11.62 29.15
CA ALA A 15 -1.08 -10.62 28.30
C ALA A 15 -0.92 -11.27 26.91
N ASN A 16 -1.98 -11.16 26.10
CA ASN A 16 -1.90 -11.34 24.66
C ASN A 16 -0.57 -10.73 24.20
N PRO A 17 0.25 -11.41 23.38
CA PRO A 17 1.34 -10.72 22.73
C PRO A 17 0.69 -9.69 21.80
N ALA A 18 0.45 -8.47 22.29
CA ALA A 18 0.06 -7.30 21.50
C ALA A 18 1.24 -6.78 20.66
N PHE A 19 2.12 -7.70 20.27
CA PHE A 19 3.11 -7.54 19.22
C PHE A 19 2.71 -8.50 18.09
N ALA A 20 1.47 -8.39 17.60
CA ALA A 20 1.26 -8.54 16.17
C ALA A 20 2.00 -7.35 15.53
N GLY A 21 3.33 -7.48 15.46
CA GLY A 21 4.23 -6.43 15.01
C GLY A 21 3.75 -5.99 13.64
N CYS A 22 3.43 -4.71 13.53
CA CYS A 22 3.02 -4.13 12.27
C CYS A 22 4.07 -4.44 11.21
N THR A 23 3.73 -5.40 10.35
CA THR A 23 4.62 -5.84 9.28
C THR A 23 4.36 -4.99 8.07
N LEU A 24 5.26 -4.06 7.80
CA LEU A 24 5.25 -3.19 6.63
C LEU A 24 5.81 -3.91 5.38
N SER A 25 5.62 -5.23 5.31
CA SER A 25 6.13 -6.09 4.24
C SER A 25 5.57 -5.72 2.87
N ILE A 26 4.37 -5.14 2.80
CA ILE A 26 3.78 -4.64 1.57
C ILE A 26 4.64 -3.56 0.91
N PHE A 27 5.42 -2.80 1.68
CA PHE A 27 6.27 -1.72 1.17
C PHE A 27 7.68 -2.16 0.76
N LYS A 28 8.00 -3.47 0.84
CA LYS A 28 9.29 -4.01 0.39
C LYS A 28 9.44 -3.90 -1.12
N GLU A 29 8.37 -4.13 -1.85
CA GLU A 29 8.32 -4.07 -3.31
C GLU A 29 7.15 -3.19 -3.71
N SER A 30 7.43 -2.18 -4.54
CA SER A 30 6.41 -1.34 -5.15
C SER A 30 6.16 -1.85 -6.57
N PRO A 31 4.90 -1.88 -7.05
CA PRO A 31 4.64 -2.14 -8.45
C PRO A 31 5.33 -1.08 -9.33
N ALA A 32 5.80 -1.51 -10.49
CA ALA A 32 6.41 -0.62 -11.48
C ALA A 32 5.33 0.10 -12.29
N VAL A 33 5.58 1.37 -12.60
CA VAL A 33 4.76 2.17 -13.52
C VAL A 33 5.31 1.94 -14.94
N PRO A 34 4.50 1.44 -15.89
CA PRO A 34 4.95 1.27 -17.26
C PRO A 34 5.09 2.63 -17.98
N ASP A 35 6.06 2.74 -18.88
CA ASP A 35 6.26 3.92 -19.73
C ASP A 35 5.18 3.98 -20.83
N ALA A 36 4.43 5.09 -20.87
CA ALA A 36 3.35 5.31 -21.82
C ALA A 36 3.76 5.18 -23.30
N ARG A 37 5.03 5.40 -23.64
CA ARG A 37 5.51 5.36 -25.04
C ARG A 37 5.77 3.94 -25.54
N SER A 38 5.96 2.99 -24.63
CA SER A 38 6.33 1.61 -24.95
C SER A 38 5.34 0.57 -24.47
N ALA A 39 4.47 0.93 -23.52
CA ALA A 39 3.42 0.07 -23.01
C ALA A 39 2.37 -0.24 -24.08
N THR A 40 1.82 -1.45 -24.01
CA THR A 40 0.59 -1.81 -24.71
C THR A 40 -0.65 -1.32 -23.94
N LEU A 41 -1.80 -1.29 -24.62
CA LEU A 41 -3.08 -0.94 -23.99
C LEU A 41 -3.40 -1.84 -22.79
N ASP A 42 -3.18 -3.15 -22.93
CA ASP A 42 -3.49 -4.11 -21.88
C ASP A 42 -2.54 -3.98 -20.68
N GLU A 43 -1.25 -3.74 -20.93
CA GLU A 43 -0.28 -3.46 -19.88
C GLU A 43 -0.63 -2.20 -19.09
N MET A 44 -0.97 -1.10 -19.76
CA MET A 44 -1.34 0.15 -19.09
C MET A 44 -2.63 -0.02 -18.27
N LYS A 45 -3.65 -0.69 -18.81
CA LYS A 45 -4.90 -0.99 -18.08
C LYS A 45 -4.65 -1.85 -16.85
N GLN A 46 -3.85 -2.92 -16.99
CA GLN A 46 -3.52 -3.80 -15.89
C GLN A 46 -2.67 -3.08 -14.82
N ALA A 47 -1.75 -2.21 -15.23
CA ALA A 47 -0.95 -1.40 -14.33
C ALA A 47 -1.83 -0.46 -13.49
N VAL A 48 -2.77 0.27 -14.10
CA VAL A 48 -3.71 1.15 -13.37
C VAL A 48 -4.46 0.36 -12.29
N VAL A 49 -5.07 -0.78 -12.65
CA VAL A 49 -5.85 -1.59 -11.70
C VAL A 49 -4.97 -2.14 -10.59
N SER A 50 -3.82 -2.72 -10.93
CA SER A 50 -2.92 -3.35 -9.95
C SER A 50 -2.31 -2.34 -8.99
N ILE A 51 -1.91 -1.16 -9.48
CA ILE A 51 -1.35 -0.08 -8.67
C ILE A 51 -2.43 0.49 -7.73
N GLN A 52 -3.67 0.68 -8.20
CA GLN A 52 -4.78 1.10 -7.35
C GLN A 52 -5.06 0.09 -6.22
N GLN A 53 -5.07 -1.20 -6.53
CA GLN A 53 -5.24 -2.26 -5.53
C GLN A 53 -4.08 -2.30 -4.52
N TYR A 54 -2.85 -2.13 -4.99
CA TYR A 54 -1.67 -2.02 -4.12
C TYR A 54 -1.78 -0.83 -3.17
N ILE A 55 -2.10 0.37 -3.69
CA ILE A 55 -2.26 1.58 -2.88
C ILE A 55 -3.31 1.36 -1.80
N HIS A 56 -4.50 0.87 -2.18
CA HIS A 56 -5.58 0.60 -1.23
C HIS A 56 -5.16 -0.40 -0.13
N SER A 57 -4.46 -1.46 -0.51
CA SER A 57 -3.97 -2.46 0.44
C SER A 57 -2.91 -1.88 1.38
N ALA A 58 -2.02 -1.04 0.85
CA ALA A 58 -0.97 -0.38 1.61
C ALA A 58 -1.51 0.67 2.59
N GLU A 59 -2.51 1.45 2.17
CA GLU A 59 -3.25 2.38 3.05
C GLU A 59 -3.89 1.63 4.23
N LYS A 60 -4.57 0.52 3.95
CA LYS A 60 -5.16 -0.32 5.00
C LYS A 60 -4.13 -0.88 5.98
N VAL A 61 -2.93 -1.24 5.50
CA VAL A 61 -1.83 -1.65 6.39
C VAL A 61 -1.37 -0.50 7.28
N LEU A 62 -1.28 0.72 6.75
CA LEU A 62 -0.93 1.90 7.56
C LEU A 62 -2.00 2.23 8.60
N GLU A 63 -3.28 2.13 8.25
CA GLU A 63 -4.41 2.39 9.16
C GLU A 63 -4.50 1.38 10.30
N THR A 64 -4.21 0.10 10.03
CA THR A 64 -4.27 -0.98 11.02
C THR A 64 -3.02 -1.09 11.90
N CYS A 65 -2.02 -0.24 11.65
CA CYS A 65 -0.74 -0.26 12.31
C CYS A 65 -0.71 0.67 13.53
N ASP A 66 -1.18 0.20 14.68
CA ASP A 66 -1.35 1.02 15.91
C ASP A 66 -0.07 1.67 16.47
N HIS A 67 1.12 1.19 16.06
CA HIS A 67 2.41 1.63 16.62
C HIS A 67 3.38 2.24 15.60
N ILE A 68 2.91 2.65 14.42
CA ILE A 68 3.73 3.41 13.49
C ILE A 68 3.93 4.84 14.00
N ASN A 69 5.18 5.30 14.07
CA ASN A 69 5.43 6.70 14.39
C ASN A 69 5.03 7.60 13.19
N THR A 70 4.65 8.84 13.47
CA THR A 70 4.15 9.80 12.46
C THR A 70 5.15 10.04 11.32
N PHE A 71 6.44 10.07 11.60
CA PHE A 71 7.47 10.29 10.57
C PHE A 71 7.49 9.13 9.57
N THR A 72 7.55 7.90 10.06
CA THR A 72 7.52 6.69 9.23
C THR A 72 6.19 6.56 8.48
N HIS A 73 5.06 6.85 9.11
CA HIS A 73 3.76 6.89 8.46
C HIS A 73 3.76 7.86 7.27
N ASN A 74 4.23 9.09 7.48
CA ASN A 74 4.26 10.12 6.44
C ASN A 74 5.20 9.77 5.27
N ILE A 75 6.30 9.04 5.53
CA ILE A 75 7.15 8.52 4.45
C ILE A 75 6.35 7.57 3.54
N TYR A 76 5.62 6.61 4.12
CA TYR A 76 4.87 5.66 3.31
C TYR A 76 3.69 6.30 2.59
N VAL A 77 2.96 7.21 3.24
CA VAL A 77 1.94 8.03 2.57
C VAL A 77 2.54 8.81 1.39
N GLY A 78 3.71 9.42 1.58
CA GLY A 78 4.43 10.12 0.51
C GLY A 78 4.79 9.20 -0.66
N ARG A 79 5.25 7.98 -0.39
CA ARG A 79 5.56 6.97 -1.42
C ARG A 79 4.31 6.54 -2.20
N LEU A 80 3.19 6.31 -1.51
CA LEU A 80 1.92 5.95 -2.16
C LEU A 80 1.38 7.08 -3.03
N LYS A 81 1.49 8.33 -2.55
CA LYS A 81 1.13 9.50 -3.33
C LYS A 81 1.97 9.63 -4.59
N ALA A 82 3.29 9.50 -4.48
CA ALA A 82 4.18 9.56 -5.65
C ALA A 82 3.84 8.48 -6.68
N LEU A 83 3.58 7.25 -6.23
CA LEU A 83 3.15 6.15 -7.11
C LEU A 83 1.81 6.45 -7.81
N ALA A 84 0.85 7.02 -7.10
CA ALA A 84 -0.44 7.44 -7.66
C ALA A 84 -0.27 8.53 -8.71
N ASP A 85 0.56 9.54 -8.42
CA ASP A 85 0.84 10.65 -9.33
C ASP A 85 1.55 10.14 -10.60
N ASP A 86 2.50 9.21 -10.47
CA ASP A 86 3.24 8.63 -11.59
C ASP A 86 2.32 7.80 -12.51
N ILE A 87 1.48 6.90 -11.98
CA ILE A 87 0.58 6.10 -12.82
C ILE A 87 -0.48 6.96 -13.51
N ASN A 88 -1.00 7.99 -12.82
CA ASN A 88 -1.96 8.92 -13.42
C ASN A 88 -1.31 9.64 -14.60
N ARG A 89 -0.10 10.19 -14.40
CA ARG A 89 0.65 10.88 -15.43
C ARG A 89 0.91 9.99 -16.66
N GLU A 90 1.42 8.78 -16.47
CA GLU A 90 1.69 7.87 -17.59
C GLU A 90 0.39 7.43 -18.28
N SER A 91 -0.70 7.22 -17.54
CA SER A 91 -2.00 6.89 -18.15
C SER A 91 -2.59 8.04 -18.99
N ASP A 92 -2.40 9.29 -18.56
CA ASP A 92 -2.84 10.48 -19.29
C ASP A 92 -2.02 10.68 -20.59
N ILE A 93 -0.70 10.48 -20.51
CA ILE A 93 0.18 10.51 -21.68
C ILE A 93 -0.24 9.41 -22.66
N PHE A 94 -0.46 8.20 -22.17
CA PHE A 94 -0.86 7.05 -22.99
C PHE A 94 -2.19 7.31 -23.72
N SER A 95 -3.20 7.82 -23.01
CA SER A 95 -4.49 8.20 -23.58
C SER A 95 -4.35 9.23 -24.71
N THR A 96 -3.47 10.22 -24.52
CA THR A 96 -3.20 11.27 -25.50
C THR A 96 -2.51 10.70 -26.76
N LEU A 97 -1.53 9.81 -26.59
CA LEU A 97 -0.83 9.14 -27.69
C LEU A 97 -1.78 8.24 -28.50
N ALA A 98 -2.56 7.39 -27.82
CA ALA A 98 -3.51 6.50 -28.46
C ALA A 98 -4.57 7.26 -29.30
N THR A 99 -5.02 8.42 -28.80
CA THR A 99 -5.95 9.28 -29.54
C THR A 99 -5.26 9.91 -30.76
N SER A 100 -4.01 10.33 -30.65
CA SER A 100 -3.25 10.93 -31.76
C SER A 100 -2.99 9.94 -32.89
N ASP A 101 -2.63 8.70 -32.57
CA ASP A 101 -2.39 7.63 -33.56
C ASP A 101 -3.68 7.25 -34.30
N SER A 102 -4.82 7.29 -33.60
CA SER A 102 -6.13 7.03 -34.22
C SER A 102 -6.51 8.10 -35.27
N LEU A 103 -6.16 9.37 -35.01
CA LEU A 103 -6.39 10.49 -35.93
C LEU A 103 -5.41 10.49 -37.11
N ALA A 104 -4.17 10.03 -36.91
CA ALA A 104 -3.17 9.94 -37.98
C ALA A 104 -3.40 8.77 -38.95
N SER A 105 -4.21 7.78 -38.56
CA SER A 105 -4.53 6.59 -39.36
C SER A 105 -5.86 6.70 -40.13
N SER A 106 -6.52 7.86 -40.09
CA SER A 106 -7.81 8.16 -40.75
C SER A 106 -7.61 9.03 -42.00
#